data_AF-A0A6L9J446-F1
#
_entry.id   AF-A0A6L9J446-F1
#
_cell.length_a   1.000
_cell.length_b   1.000
_cell.length_c   1.000
_cell.angle_alpha   90.00
_cell.angle_beta   90.00
_cell.angle_gamma   90.00
#
_symmetry.space_group_name_H-M   'P 1'
#
loop_
_entity.id
_entity.type
_entity.pdbx_description
1 polymer ?
#
loop_
_entity_poly.entity_id
_entity_poly.type
_entity_poly.pdbx_seq_one_letter_code
_entity_poly.pdbx_strand_id
1 'polypeptide(L)' 'MGKIISIHSFRGGTGKSNLTANVATQMAMRGNRVGIVDTDIQSPGIHVLFGYDETKINKALNDYLWGKAPIEETAYPL' A
#
# COMPACT_ATOMS: atom_id res chain seq x y z
N MET A 1 7.26 18.52 2.80
CA MET A 1 6.88 17.48 3.78
C MET A 1 5.64 16.78 3.26
N GLY A 2 5.57 15.44 3.29
CA GLY A 2 4.39 14.70 2.83
C GLY A 2 3.21 14.84 3.80
N LYS A 3 1.98 14.65 3.32
CA LYS A 3 0.79 14.52 4.17
C LYS A 3 0.49 13.03 4.37
N ILE A 4 0.24 12.63 5.61
CA ILE A 4 -0.15 11.26 5.95
C ILE A 4 -1.66 11.23 6.13
N ILE A 5 -2.34 10.37 5.39
CA ILE A 5 -3.78 10.14 5.49
C ILE A 5 -3.99 8.68 5.88
N SER A 6 -4.50 8.44 7.08
CA SER A 6 -4.83 7.09 7.55
C SER A 6 -6.27 6.75 7.18
N ILE A 7 -6.47 5.58 6.57
CA ILE A 7 -7.79 5.05 6.21
C ILE A 7 -8.01 3.79 7.06
N HIS A 8 -8.98 3.84 7.96
CA HIS A 8 -9.28 2.78 8.91
C HIS A 8 -10.79 2.53 9.02
N SER A 9 -11.17 1.34 9.48
CA SER A 9 -12.55 0.91 9.74
C SER A 9 -12.54 -0.27 10.70
N PHE A 10 -13.60 -0.39 11.50
CA PHE A 10 -13.73 -1.43 12.53
C PHE A 10 -13.91 -2.86 11.99
N ARG A 11 -14.20 -3.04 10.68
CA ARG A 11 -14.47 -4.36 10.09
C ARG A 11 -13.76 -4.58 8.77
N GLY A 12 -13.48 -5.84 8.45
CA GLY A 12 -13.16 -6.30 7.09
C GLY A 12 -14.33 -6.11 6.12
N GLY A 13 -14.04 -5.99 4.82
CA GLY A 13 -15.07 -5.87 3.78
C GLY A 13 -15.76 -4.51 3.64
N THR A 14 -15.31 -3.47 4.35
CA THR A 14 -15.91 -2.13 4.30
C THR A 14 -15.40 -1.25 3.15
N GLY A 15 -14.65 -1.82 2.19
CA GLY A 15 -14.14 -1.08 1.03
C GLY A 15 -12.90 -0.21 1.26
N LYS A 16 -12.20 -0.33 2.41
CA LYS A 16 -10.99 0.48 2.72
C LYS A 16 -9.94 0.45 1.60
N SER A 17 -9.48 -0.74 1.20
CA SER A 17 -8.42 -0.89 0.20
C SER A 17 -8.83 -0.33 -1.16
N ASN A 18 -10.10 -0.51 -1.55
CA ASN A 18 -10.67 0.09 -2.77
C ASN A 18 -10.67 1.62 -2.70
N LEU A 19 -11.13 2.19 -1.58
CA LEU A 19 -11.11 3.64 -1.37
C LEU A 19 -9.68 4.18 -1.40
N THR A 20 -8.76 3.54 -0.69
CA THR A 20 -7.34 3.92 -0.67
C THR A 20 -6.72 3.91 -2.06
N ALA A 21 -6.89 2.82 -2.81
CA ALA A 21 -6.35 2.69 -4.17
C ALA A 21 -6.90 3.78 -5.10
N ASN A 22 -8.22 4.01 -5.10
CA ASN A 22 -8.83 5.02 -5.97
C ASN A 22 -8.44 6.45 -5.58
N VAL A 23 -8.44 6.80 -4.30
CA VAL A 23 -8.04 8.14 -3.84
C VAL A 23 -6.56 8.39 -4.16
N ALA A 24 -5.68 7.41 -3.93
CA ALA A 24 -4.27 7.51 -4.25
C ALA A 24 -4.05 7.71 -5.75
N THR A 25 -4.70 6.91 -6.60
CA THR A 25 -4.64 7.05 -8.06
C THR A 25 -5.14 8.42 -8.52
N GLN A 26 -6.27 8.91 -7.98
CA GLN A 26 -6.79 10.23 -8.33
C GLN A 26 -5.82 11.36 -7.93
N MET A 27 -5.16 11.25 -6.78
CA MET A 27 -4.15 12.23 -6.36
C MET A 27 -2.90 12.17 -7.24
N ALA A 28 -2.46 10.98 -7.63
CA ALA A 28 -1.34 10.77 -8.54
C ALA A 28 -1.64 11.35 -9.94
N MET A 29 -2.84 11.09 -10.49
CA MET A 29 -3.31 11.66 -11.77
C MET A 29 -3.35 13.20 -11.76
N ARG A 30 -3.47 13.82 -10.58
CA ARG A 30 -3.40 15.28 -10.40
C ARG A 30 -1.96 15.80 -10.25
N GLY A 31 -0.96 14.98 -10.52
CA GLY A 31 0.47 15.35 -10.48
C GLY A 31 1.11 15.27 -9.10
N ASN A 32 0.45 14.70 -8.08
CA ASN A 32 1.05 14.54 -6.76
C ASN A 32 1.94 13.29 -6.72
N ARG A 33 3.05 13.35 -5.98
CA ARG A 33 3.82 12.16 -5.60
C ARG A 33 3.10 11.43 -4.47
N VAL A 34 2.54 10.27 -4.76
CA VAL A 34 1.71 9.48 -3.83
C VAL A 34 2.39 8.14 -3.56
N GLY A 35 2.33 7.69 -2.31
CA GLY A 35 2.68 6.34 -1.91
C GLY A 35 1.56 5.75 -1.07
N ILE A 36 1.38 4.43 -1.17
CA ILE A 36 0.43 3.68 -0.35
C ILE A 36 1.24 2.74 0.54
N VAL A 37 0.88 2.68 1.82
CA VAL A 37 1.44 1.72 2.77
C VAL A 37 0.30 0.84 3.24
N ASP A 38 0.27 -0.43 2.82
CA ASP A 38 -0.72 -1.40 3.29
C ASP A 38 -0.25 -1.96 4.64
N THR A 39 -0.85 -1.47 5.72
CA THR A 39 -0.54 -1.89 7.08
C THR A 39 -1.41 -3.06 7.55
N ASP A 40 -2.28 -3.62 6.70
CA ASP A 40 -3.04 -4.83 7.02
C ASP A 40 -2.15 -6.06 6.82
N ILE A 41 -1.37 -6.40 7.84
CA ILE A 41 -0.41 -7.53 7.78
C ILE A 41 -1.13 -8.89 7.72
N GLN A 42 -2.35 -8.98 8.27
CA GLN A 42 -3.06 -10.25 8.38
C GLN A 42 -3.78 -10.64 7.08
N SER A 43 -4.28 -9.66 6.34
CA SER A 43 -5.00 -9.89 5.09
C SER A 43 -4.83 -8.70 4.14
N PRO A 44 -3.60 -8.42 3.66
CA PRO A 44 -3.34 -7.29 2.78
C PRO A 44 -4.14 -7.43 1.49
N GLY A 45 -4.60 -6.31 0.93
CA GLY A 45 -5.50 -6.34 -0.23
C GLY A 45 -5.16 -5.34 -1.32
N ILE A 46 -4.26 -4.39 -1.04
CA ILE A 46 -3.95 -3.32 -2.00
C ILE A 46 -3.16 -3.86 -3.19
N HIS A 47 -2.22 -4.78 -2.96
CA HIS A 47 -1.38 -5.37 -4.03
C HIS A 47 -2.23 -6.01 -5.15
N VAL A 48 -3.32 -6.71 -4.79
CA VAL A 48 -4.25 -7.32 -5.74
C VAL A 48 -4.89 -6.28 -6.66
N LEU A 49 -5.32 -5.13 -6.10
CA LEU A 49 -5.95 -4.05 -6.88
C LEU A 49 -5.01 -3.43 -7.91
N PHE A 50 -3.70 -3.50 -7.67
CA PHE A 50 -2.66 -3.00 -8.58
C PHE A 50 -2.02 -4.11 -9.43
N GLY A 51 -2.56 -5.34 -9.42
CA GLY A 51 -2.06 -6.43 -10.26
C GLY A 51 -0.69 -6.99 -9.86
N TYR A 52 -0.32 -6.81 -8.58
CA TYR A 52 0.82 -7.47 -7.99
C TYR A 52 0.40 -8.81 -7.40
N ASP A 53 1.17 -9.85 -7.72
CA ASP A 53 1.02 -11.20 -7.19
C ASP A 53 2.33 -11.65 -6.51
N GLU A 54 2.33 -12.85 -5.95
CA GLU A 54 3.49 -13.43 -5.24
C GLU A 54 4.74 -13.59 -6.12
N THR A 55 4.60 -13.56 -7.46
CA THR A 55 5.75 -13.64 -8.37
C THR A 55 6.41 -12.27 -8.58
N LYS A 56 5.67 -11.18 -8.31
CA LYS A 56 6.13 -9.79 -8.49
C LYS A 56 6.55 -9.13 -7.17
N ILE A 57 6.05 -9.62 -6.03
CA ILE A 57 6.41 -9.14 -4.70
C ILE A 57 7.35 -10.14 -4.04
N ASN A 58 8.60 -9.73 -3.84
CA ASN A 58 9.63 -10.51 -3.16
C ASN A 58 9.91 -10.05 -1.72
N LYS A 59 9.52 -8.82 -1.36
CA LYS A 59 9.73 -8.19 -0.06
C LYS A 59 8.53 -7.33 0.28
N ALA A 60 8.08 -7.38 1.51
CA ALA A 60 6.92 -6.60 1.96
C ALA A 60 7.27 -5.78 3.20
N LEU A 61 6.31 -4.97 3.65
CA LEU A 61 6.50 -4.04 4.78
C LEU A 61 7.05 -4.75 6.03
N ASN A 62 6.66 -6.00 6.26
CA ASN A 62 7.15 -6.83 7.36
C ASN A 62 8.67 -7.09 7.29
N ASP A 63 9.26 -7.23 6.10
CA ASP A 63 10.71 -7.40 5.96
C ASP A 63 11.47 -6.18 6.44
N TYR A 64 10.93 -4.98 6.17
CA TYR A 64 11.46 -3.74 6.72
C TYR A 64 11.25 -3.65 8.24
N LEU A 65 10.04 -3.92 8.73
CA LEU A 65 9.72 -3.83 10.17
C LEU A 65 10.55 -4.80 11.03
N TRP A 66 10.98 -5.92 10.47
CA TRP A 66 11.86 -6.89 11.13
C TRP A 66 13.36 -6.62 10.90
N GLY A 67 13.73 -5.54 10.21
CA GLY A 67 15.12 -5.20 9.92
C GLY A 67 15.82 -6.14 8.94
N LYS A 68 15.05 -6.88 8.13
CA LYS A 68 15.58 -7.81 7.11
C LYS A 68 15.90 -7.14 5.78
N ALA A 69 15.27 -6.00 5.50
CA ALA A 69 15.49 -5.20 4.29
C ALA A 69 15.30 -3.70 4.57
N PRO A 70 15.97 -2.80 3.82
CA PRO A 70 15.65 -1.38 3.83
C PRO A 70 14.25 -1.12 3.22
N ILE A 71 13.60 -0.01 3.59
CA ILE A 71 12.20 0.27 3.18
C ILE A 71 12.07 0.39 1.66
N GLU A 72 13.10 0.89 0.98
CA GLU A 72 13.15 1.08 -0.46
C GLU A 72 13.02 -0.24 -1.22
N GLU A 73 13.53 -1.33 -0.66
CA GLU A 73 13.42 -2.67 -1.26
C GLU A 73 12.03 -3.30 -1.08
N THR A 74 11.17 -2.68 -0.27
CA THR A 74 9.76 -3.07 -0.06
C THR A 74 8.79 -2.20 -0.85
N ALA A 75 9.31 -1.22 -1.60
CA ALA A 75 8.52 -0.27 -2.37
C ALA A 75 8.47 -0.67 -3.85
N TYR A 76 7.26 -0.76 -4.40
CA TYR A 76 7.03 -1.14 -5.80
C TYR A 76 6.46 0.05 -6.61
N PRO A 77 7.02 0.35 -7.79
CA PRO A 77 6.52 1.43 -8.63
C PRO A 77 5.25 1.02 -9.36
N LEU A 78 4.20 1.85 -9.26
CA LEU A 78 2.96 1.71 -10.04
C LEU A 78 3.08 2.34 -11.43
#